data_AF-A0A3A5WFW0-F1
#
_entry.id   AF-A0A3A5WFW0-F1
#
_cell.length_a   1.000
_cell.length_b   1.000
_cell.length_c   1.000
_cell.angle_alpha   90.00
_cell.angle_beta   90.00
_cell.angle_gamma   90.00
#
_symmetry.space_group_name_H-M   'P 1'
#
loop_
_entity.id
_entity.type
_entity.pdbx_description
1 polymer ?
#
loop_
_entity_poly.entity_id
_entity_poly.type
_entity_poly.pdbx_seq_one_letter_code
_entity_poly.pdbx_strand_id
1 'polypeptide(L)'
;KRQNATTLVDMIKQPKVIAVVLVALFVGAAGWWYINSELEPFTADPLRYGDTMEYTITGGAGDRPAIMASEGFLDLVFSFLDTEEDYCRIFLDYNGRGTLAISEGTSQDLFGESSQNLLGAVRTRGAYGSNDWLAVEMTNTYDLDDLDVGRSTYSILNSGSCPDASSSPSSPGEAVLTTRRYVELREQVTMSTGFDFSATVDNKPYEGSATTFDVGGLLGSLDVFLPGVSMMLQPIELQDLFANDVIEEGASGERLGWRWRVVGADTLGDDKAWKISATHVDIESLCLGSATMEIWAEEDNPWATQQTVDVIISNDGSLQDSCSPLSEAFGDYVLPEGELELHHAFKSTKLTRGSKVLDLGKDYSIRPRANLLAIDDTLQEDWAAQEGIHPPDKSESRTHTLEKAMQCFDYIGGQASGANAALDNSGYIWRAIDDRSGTATKWNVSWVAADDTAG
;
A
#
# COMPACT_ATOMS: atom_id res chain seq x y z
N LYS A 1 71.01 29.36 12.17
CA LYS A 1 70.14 30.56 12.32
C LYS A 1 68.78 30.08 12.81
N ARG A 2 68.42 30.32 14.08
CA ARG A 2 67.07 30.02 14.61
C ARG A 2 66.10 31.06 14.03
N GLN A 3 65.04 30.61 13.36
CA GLN A 3 63.91 31.48 12.99
C GLN A 3 63.10 31.73 14.26
N ASN A 4 62.96 33.01 14.64
CA ASN A 4 62.07 33.41 15.73
C ASN A 4 60.63 33.25 15.26
N ALA A 5 59.84 32.48 16.02
CA ALA A 5 58.40 32.37 15.82
C ALA A 5 57.74 33.73 16.09
N THR A 6 56.89 34.16 15.16
CA THR A 6 56.11 35.39 15.26
C THR A 6 55.10 35.26 16.42
N THR A 7 55.07 36.24 17.31
CA THR A 7 54.14 36.21 18.47
C THR A 7 52.75 36.71 18.09
N LEU A 8 51.72 36.21 18.77
CA LEU A 8 50.29 36.50 18.54
C LEU A 8 49.97 38.01 18.48
N VAL A 9 50.74 38.82 19.22
CA VAL A 9 50.60 40.28 19.29
C VAL A 9 51.05 40.99 18.01
N ASP A 10 52.01 40.42 17.27
CA ASP A 10 52.48 40.96 15.99
C ASP A 10 51.52 40.63 14.84
N MET A 11 50.75 39.54 14.95
CA MET A 11 49.71 39.17 13.99
C MET A 11 48.50 40.12 14.03
N ILE A 12 48.14 40.66 15.18
CA ILE A 12 46.93 41.50 15.36
C ILE A 12 47.08 42.91 14.74
N LYS A 13 48.31 43.39 14.48
CA LYS A 13 48.54 44.74 13.91
C LYS A 13 48.38 44.81 12.38
N GLN A 14 48.14 43.69 11.71
CA GLN A 14 47.97 43.67 10.26
C GLN A 14 46.48 43.77 9.88
N PRO A 15 46.06 44.77 9.06
CA PRO A 15 44.66 44.95 8.67
C PRO A 15 44.03 43.71 8.01
N LYS A 16 44.86 42.93 7.30
CA LYS A 16 44.45 41.67 6.65
C LYS A 16 44.14 40.55 7.65
N VAL A 17 44.80 40.53 8.82
CA VAL A 17 44.56 39.51 9.86
C VAL A 17 43.30 39.83 10.66
N ILE A 18 43.02 41.11 10.92
CA ILE A 18 41.79 41.56 11.58
C ILE A 18 40.55 41.18 10.74
N ALA A 19 40.61 41.35 9.42
CA ALA A 19 39.52 40.96 8.52
C ALA A 19 39.27 39.44 8.55
N VAL A 20 40.34 38.62 8.54
CA VAL A 20 40.23 37.16 8.64
C VAL A 20 39.67 36.72 9.99
N VAL A 21 40.08 37.35 11.09
CA VAL A 21 39.57 37.06 12.43
C VAL A 21 38.10 37.49 12.59
N LEU A 22 37.71 38.63 12.03
CA LEU A 22 36.31 39.08 12.02
C LEU A 22 35.43 38.16 11.18
N VAL A 23 35.87 37.76 9.98
CA VAL A 23 35.16 36.79 9.15
C VAL A 23 35.08 35.44 9.87
N ALA A 24 36.16 34.98 10.51
CA ALA A 24 36.14 33.75 11.31
C ALA A 24 35.23 33.85 12.55
N LEU A 25 35.09 35.03 13.15
CA LEU A 25 34.13 35.28 14.23
C LEU A 25 32.69 35.33 13.73
N PHE A 26 32.42 35.92 12.57
CA PHE A 26 31.07 35.94 11.99
C PHE A 26 30.66 34.57 11.43
N VAL A 27 31.56 33.86 10.75
CA VAL A 27 31.34 32.48 10.28
C VAL A 27 31.29 31.51 11.46
N GLY A 28 32.13 31.72 12.48
CA GLY A 28 32.11 30.95 13.72
C GLY A 28 30.86 31.19 14.56
N ALA A 29 30.36 32.43 14.63
CA ALA A 29 29.13 32.77 15.34
C ALA A 29 27.87 32.37 14.56
N ALA A 30 27.86 32.51 13.24
CA ALA A 30 26.77 32.04 12.37
C ALA A 30 26.74 30.50 12.33
N GLY A 31 27.90 29.85 12.25
CA GLY A 31 28.03 28.40 12.35
C GLY A 31 27.63 27.87 13.73
N TRP A 32 27.98 28.59 14.81
CA TRP A 32 27.54 28.24 16.17
C TRP A 32 26.02 28.37 16.33
N TRP A 33 25.40 29.43 15.83
CA TRP A 33 23.94 29.60 15.88
C TRP A 33 23.23 28.51 15.06
N TYR A 34 23.71 28.19 13.85
CA TYR A 34 23.14 27.13 13.02
C TYR A 34 23.32 25.72 13.62
N ILE A 35 24.45 25.43 14.27
CA ILE A 35 24.69 24.15 14.95
C ILE A 35 23.87 24.04 16.25
N ASN A 36 23.53 25.16 16.90
CA ASN A 36 22.91 25.17 18.22
C ASN A 36 21.42 25.60 18.22
N SER A 37 20.80 25.84 17.06
CA SER A 37 19.34 25.88 16.90
C SER A 37 18.83 24.44 16.94
N GLU A 38 18.46 23.96 18.13
CA GLU A 38 17.76 22.68 18.28
C GLU A 38 16.44 22.74 17.48
N LEU A 39 16.11 21.67 16.75
CA LEU A 39 14.81 21.58 16.10
C LEU A 39 13.74 21.56 17.19
N GLU A 40 12.65 22.31 17.02
CA GLU A 40 11.60 22.31 18.03
C GLU A 40 10.82 20.98 17.97
N PRO A 41 10.55 20.34 19.11
CA PRO A 41 9.63 19.22 19.19
C PRO A 41 8.23 19.62 18.71
N PHE A 42 7.58 18.76 17.93
CA PHE A 42 6.21 19.01 17.46
C PHE A 42 5.37 17.73 17.44
N THR A 43 4.04 17.90 17.40
CA THR A 43 3.10 16.81 17.14
C THR A 43 2.65 16.86 15.70
N ALA A 44 2.47 15.71 15.05
CA ALA A 44 2.02 15.62 13.67
C ALA A 44 0.76 16.47 13.43
N ASP A 45 0.83 17.31 12.41
CA ASP A 45 -0.21 18.28 12.10
C ASP A 45 -1.40 17.58 11.41
N PRO A 46 -2.67 17.89 11.75
CA PRO A 46 -3.80 17.19 11.14
C PRO A 46 -4.01 17.65 9.70
N LEU A 47 -4.46 16.71 8.88
CA LEU A 47 -4.94 17.00 7.54
C LEU A 47 -6.13 17.96 7.55
N ARG A 48 -6.27 18.69 6.45
CA ARG A 48 -7.33 19.67 6.20
C ARG A 48 -7.94 19.45 4.81
N TYR A 49 -9.22 19.78 4.69
CA TYR A 49 -9.87 19.85 3.38
C TYR A 49 -9.17 20.88 2.51
N GLY A 50 -8.76 20.47 1.31
CA GLY A 50 -7.97 21.28 0.37
C GLY A 50 -6.47 21.20 0.57
N ASP A 51 -5.95 20.38 1.49
CA ASP A 51 -4.51 20.10 1.55
C ASP A 51 -4.05 19.45 0.24
N THR A 52 -2.94 19.93 -0.32
CA THR A 52 -2.27 19.30 -1.47
C THR A 52 -0.76 19.27 -1.27
N MET A 53 -0.12 18.18 -1.64
CA MET A 53 1.34 18.08 -1.70
C MET A 53 1.80 17.57 -3.06
N GLU A 54 2.66 18.34 -3.70
CA GLU A 54 3.43 17.90 -4.87
C GLU A 54 4.74 17.29 -4.38
N TYR A 55 5.19 16.22 -5.01
CA TYR A 55 6.44 15.52 -4.66
C TYR A 55 7.11 14.91 -5.90
N THR A 56 8.40 14.59 -5.78
CA THR A 56 9.10 13.72 -6.74
C THR A 56 9.12 12.29 -6.22
N ILE A 57 9.00 11.33 -7.11
CA ILE A 57 9.16 9.90 -6.82
C ILE A 57 10.30 9.35 -7.67
N THR A 58 11.18 8.59 -7.04
CA THR A 58 12.29 7.93 -7.72
C THR A 58 12.45 6.52 -7.16
N GLY A 59 12.54 5.52 -8.02
CA GLY A 59 12.91 4.16 -7.67
C GLY A 59 13.79 3.55 -8.77
N GLY A 60 14.57 2.52 -8.45
CA GLY A 60 15.48 1.90 -9.42
C GLY A 60 16.89 2.47 -9.43
N ALA A 61 17.43 2.85 -8.25
CA ALA A 61 18.78 3.38 -8.15
C ALA A 61 19.82 2.27 -7.97
N GLY A 62 20.55 1.92 -9.03
CA GLY A 62 21.70 1.00 -8.99
C GLY A 62 21.39 -0.38 -9.58
N ASP A 63 21.75 -1.45 -8.86
CA ASP A 63 21.59 -2.84 -9.31
C ASP A 63 20.23 -3.47 -8.89
N ARG A 64 19.33 -2.69 -8.28
CA ARG A 64 18.02 -3.16 -7.79
C ARG A 64 16.87 -2.38 -8.42
N PRO A 65 15.79 -3.07 -8.83
CA PRO A 65 14.64 -2.42 -9.40
C PRO A 65 13.83 -1.63 -8.34
N ALA A 66 13.02 -0.66 -8.76
CA ALA A 66 12.09 0.06 -7.88
C ALA A 66 11.03 -0.86 -7.27
N ILE A 67 10.44 -1.73 -8.11
CA ILE A 67 9.49 -2.75 -7.69
C ILE A 67 9.90 -4.05 -8.36
N MET A 68 9.87 -5.17 -7.63
CA MET A 68 10.01 -6.50 -8.20
C MET A 68 8.94 -7.41 -7.61
N ALA A 69 8.30 -8.20 -8.47
CA ALA A 69 7.43 -9.29 -8.05
C ALA A 69 7.80 -10.54 -8.85
N SER A 70 7.80 -11.70 -8.20
CA SER A 70 8.07 -12.98 -8.83
C SER A 70 7.15 -14.09 -8.34
N GLU A 71 7.00 -15.11 -9.18
CA GLU A 71 6.18 -16.30 -8.90
C GLU A 71 4.76 -15.92 -8.42
N GLY A 72 4.31 -16.42 -7.27
CA GLY A 72 2.96 -16.16 -6.76
C GLY A 72 2.71 -14.72 -6.30
N PHE A 73 3.73 -13.89 -6.10
CA PHE A 73 3.53 -12.44 -5.90
C PHE A 73 3.09 -11.72 -7.19
N LEU A 74 3.21 -12.36 -8.35
CA LEU A 74 2.71 -11.80 -9.61
C LEU A 74 1.20 -11.70 -9.65
N ASP A 75 0.46 -12.48 -8.85
CA ASP A 75 -1.00 -12.40 -8.77
C ASP A 75 -1.47 -11.03 -8.23
N LEU A 76 -0.66 -10.37 -7.39
CA LEU A 76 -0.92 -8.98 -6.96
C LEU A 76 -0.88 -7.99 -8.12
N VAL A 77 -0.12 -8.30 -9.17
CA VAL A 77 0.06 -7.45 -10.35
C VAL A 77 -0.89 -7.84 -11.49
N PHE A 78 -1.08 -9.14 -11.72
CA PHE A 78 -1.84 -9.69 -12.84
C PHE A 78 -3.30 -10.01 -12.54
N SER A 79 -3.76 -9.97 -11.29
CA SER A 79 -5.21 -10.07 -11.00
C SER A 79 -6.08 -9.08 -11.78
N PHE A 80 -5.47 -8.01 -12.31
CA PHE A 80 -6.11 -6.98 -13.12
C PHE A 80 -5.71 -7.00 -14.61
N LEU A 81 -4.84 -7.91 -15.05
CA LEU A 81 -4.26 -7.96 -16.40
C LEU A 81 -4.24 -9.39 -16.95
N ASP A 82 -4.92 -9.62 -18.08
CA ASP A 82 -4.87 -10.91 -18.78
C ASP A 82 -3.60 -10.97 -19.66
N THR A 83 -2.71 -11.92 -19.42
CA THR A 83 -1.45 -12.07 -20.18
C THR A 83 -1.38 -13.41 -20.89
N GLU A 84 -1.01 -13.38 -22.18
CA GLU A 84 -0.85 -14.60 -23.00
C GLU A 84 0.45 -15.39 -22.70
N GLU A 85 1.39 -14.77 -21.98
CA GLU A 85 2.71 -15.35 -21.66
C GLU A 85 2.84 -15.66 -20.16
N ASP A 86 3.42 -16.82 -19.84
CA ASP A 86 3.77 -17.22 -18.46
C ASP A 86 5.03 -16.46 -17.99
N TYR A 87 4.82 -15.28 -17.43
CA TYR A 87 5.87 -14.51 -16.75
C TYR A 87 6.15 -15.11 -15.38
N CYS A 88 7.44 -15.20 -15.02
CA CYS A 88 7.89 -15.65 -13.71
C CYS A 88 8.44 -14.51 -12.86
N ARG A 89 8.71 -13.34 -13.46
CA ARG A 89 9.15 -12.11 -12.78
C ARG A 89 8.77 -10.86 -13.56
N ILE A 90 8.35 -9.81 -12.84
CA ILE A 90 8.21 -8.45 -13.34
C ILE A 90 9.05 -7.54 -12.45
N PHE A 91 9.67 -6.54 -13.07
CA PHE A 91 10.33 -5.47 -12.36
C PHE A 91 10.12 -4.12 -13.05
N LEU A 92 10.10 -3.07 -12.25
CA LEU A 92 9.83 -1.70 -12.70
C LEU A 92 10.90 -0.78 -12.15
N ASP A 93 11.36 0.14 -12.97
CA ASP A 93 12.13 1.31 -12.55
C ASP A 93 11.36 2.56 -12.97
N TYR A 94 11.35 3.59 -12.11
CA TYR A 94 10.60 4.79 -12.42
C TYR A 94 11.17 6.06 -11.81
N ASN A 95 10.97 7.15 -12.53
CA ASN A 95 11.16 8.50 -12.05
C ASN A 95 9.99 9.36 -12.52
N GLY A 96 9.50 10.21 -11.62
CA GLY A 96 8.37 11.04 -11.92
C GLY A 96 8.02 12.01 -10.83
N ARG A 97 6.80 12.52 -10.94
CA ARG A 97 6.19 13.43 -9.98
C ARG A 97 4.91 12.83 -9.46
N GLY A 98 4.52 13.22 -8.26
CA GLY A 98 3.23 12.86 -7.72
C GLY A 98 2.53 14.05 -7.08
N THR A 99 1.22 13.91 -6.91
CA THR A 99 0.37 14.89 -6.24
C THR A 99 -0.61 14.18 -5.34
N LEU A 100 -0.47 14.44 -4.04
CA LEU A 100 -1.46 14.12 -3.02
C LEU A 100 -2.44 15.28 -2.90
N ALA A 101 -3.73 14.98 -2.81
CA ALA A 101 -4.78 15.96 -2.65
C ALA A 101 -5.90 15.45 -1.75
N ILE A 102 -6.33 16.29 -0.82
CA ILE A 102 -7.52 16.09 0.00
C ILE A 102 -8.63 16.97 -0.56
N SER A 103 -9.71 16.35 -1.02
CA SER A 103 -10.78 17.08 -1.71
C SER A 103 -11.50 18.07 -0.77
N GLU A 104 -11.88 19.23 -1.31
CA GLU A 104 -12.71 20.23 -0.62
C GLU A 104 -14.13 20.18 -1.19
N GLY A 105 -14.93 19.25 -0.67
CA GLY A 105 -16.32 19.04 -1.03
C GLY A 105 -17.19 20.28 -0.78
N THR A 106 -18.26 20.39 -1.55
CA THR A 106 -19.10 21.59 -1.64
C THR A 106 -20.41 21.41 -0.88
N SER A 107 -21.22 22.46 -0.82
CA SER A 107 -22.58 22.36 -0.28
C SER A 107 -23.49 21.36 -1.01
N GLN A 108 -23.13 20.94 -2.24
CA GLN A 108 -23.90 19.94 -2.98
C GLN A 108 -23.72 18.53 -2.41
N ASP A 109 -22.54 18.24 -1.86
CA ASP A 109 -22.22 16.95 -1.21
C ASP A 109 -23.04 16.74 0.07
N LEU A 110 -23.41 17.84 0.72
CA LEU A 110 -24.16 17.87 1.98
C LEU A 110 -25.69 17.90 1.80
N PHE A 111 -26.21 17.50 0.64
CA PHE A 111 -27.66 17.52 0.39
C PHE A 111 -28.44 16.68 1.42
N GLY A 112 -29.34 17.29 2.18
CA GLY A 112 -30.09 16.60 3.23
C GLY A 112 -29.45 16.65 4.62
N GLU A 113 -28.23 17.19 4.74
CA GLU A 113 -27.69 17.58 6.04
C GLU A 113 -28.40 18.82 6.60
N SER A 114 -28.63 18.80 7.91
CA SER A 114 -29.27 19.92 8.63
C SER A 114 -28.38 21.16 8.78
N SER A 115 -27.06 21.02 8.54
CA SER A 115 -26.08 22.11 8.68
C SER A 115 -24.95 21.97 7.66
N GLN A 116 -24.23 23.07 7.41
CA GLN A 116 -23.01 23.07 6.57
C GLN A 116 -21.73 22.90 7.40
N ASN A 117 -21.83 22.43 8.64
CA ASN A 117 -20.65 22.24 9.50
C ASN A 117 -19.68 21.20 8.95
N LEU A 118 -20.13 20.34 8.04
CA LEU A 118 -19.34 19.29 7.37
C LEU A 118 -18.82 19.73 5.98
N LEU A 119 -18.81 21.04 5.68
CA LEU A 119 -18.29 21.55 4.41
C LEU A 119 -16.83 21.11 4.23
N GLY A 120 -16.50 20.61 3.04
CA GLY A 120 -15.24 19.93 2.74
C GLY A 120 -15.41 18.41 2.56
N ALA A 121 -16.34 17.78 3.26
CA ALA A 121 -16.64 16.36 3.04
C ALA A 121 -17.31 16.12 1.69
N VAL A 122 -17.03 14.96 1.08
CA VAL A 122 -17.66 14.54 -0.18
C VAL A 122 -18.68 13.45 0.06
N ARG A 123 -19.65 13.36 -0.84
CA ARG A 123 -20.62 12.28 -0.85
C ARG A 123 -20.07 11.07 -1.61
N THR A 124 -20.14 9.89 -1.01
CA THR A 124 -19.62 8.66 -1.62
C THR A 124 -20.60 7.49 -1.53
N ARG A 125 -20.34 6.46 -2.34
CA ARG A 125 -21.09 5.22 -2.38
C ARG A 125 -20.40 4.17 -1.52
N GLY A 126 -21.14 3.56 -0.59
CA GLY A 126 -20.63 2.42 0.19
C GLY A 126 -20.78 1.09 -0.54
N ALA A 127 -20.19 0.02 0.03
CA ALA A 127 -20.21 -1.34 -0.54
C ALA A 127 -21.62 -1.86 -0.88
N TYR A 128 -22.64 -1.46 -0.11
CA TYR A 128 -24.04 -1.83 -0.33
C TYR A 128 -24.78 -0.90 -1.31
N GLY A 129 -24.08 -0.04 -2.05
CA GLY A 129 -24.65 0.76 -3.14
C GLY A 129 -25.43 2.02 -2.73
N SER A 130 -25.56 2.32 -1.43
CA SER A 130 -26.12 3.59 -0.94
C SER A 130 -25.15 4.74 -1.18
N ASN A 131 -25.66 5.88 -1.65
CA ASN A 131 -24.89 7.08 -2.01
C ASN A 131 -24.98 8.19 -0.95
N ASP A 132 -25.40 7.90 0.27
CA ASP A 132 -25.60 8.92 1.32
C ASP A 132 -24.49 8.92 2.38
N TRP A 133 -23.38 8.22 2.12
CA TRP A 133 -22.20 8.28 2.99
C TRP A 133 -21.45 9.60 2.78
N LEU A 134 -20.99 10.19 3.88
CA LEU A 134 -20.04 11.30 3.84
C LEU A 134 -18.65 10.80 4.19
N ALA A 135 -17.67 11.22 3.40
CA ALA A 135 -16.29 10.78 3.53
C ALA A 135 -15.29 11.92 3.26
N VAL A 136 -14.06 11.71 3.71
CA VAL A 136 -12.88 12.40 3.21
C VAL A 136 -12.42 11.65 1.96
N GLU A 137 -12.26 12.36 0.84
CA GLU A 137 -11.63 11.83 -0.37
C GLU A 137 -10.17 12.25 -0.42
N MET A 138 -9.31 11.25 -0.57
CA MET A 138 -7.87 11.41 -0.75
C MET A 138 -7.52 10.89 -2.13
N THR A 139 -6.90 11.73 -2.95
CA THR A 139 -6.42 11.35 -4.28
C THR A 139 -4.89 11.43 -4.29
N ASN A 140 -4.24 10.41 -4.83
CA ASN A 140 -2.81 10.45 -5.11
C ASN A 140 -2.56 10.05 -6.56
N THR A 141 -2.00 10.97 -7.33
CA THR A 141 -1.66 10.75 -8.74
C THR A 141 -0.15 10.73 -8.90
N TYR A 142 0.36 9.72 -9.62
CA TYR A 142 1.73 9.56 -10.05
C TYR A 142 1.79 9.80 -11.55
N ASP A 143 2.73 10.64 -11.98
CA ASP A 143 3.06 10.94 -13.37
C ASP A 143 4.51 10.48 -13.57
N LEU A 144 4.66 9.27 -14.12
CA LEU A 144 5.92 8.59 -14.34
C LEU A 144 6.39 8.90 -15.76
N ASP A 145 7.18 9.98 -15.87
CA ASP A 145 7.75 10.50 -17.11
C ASP A 145 8.89 9.59 -17.66
N ASP A 146 9.47 8.75 -16.80
CA ASP A 146 10.53 7.79 -17.14
C ASP A 146 10.19 6.48 -16.43
N LEU A 147 9.68 5.50 -17.17
CA LEU A 147 9.30 4.18 -16.67
C LEU A 147 9.97 3.11 -17.51
N ASP A 148 10.71 2.20 -16.87
CA ASP A 148 11.25 1.01 -17.51
C ASP A 148 10.53 -0.23 -16.97
N VAL A 149 9.92 -1.00 -17.87
CA VAL A 149 9.19 -2.23 -17.54
C VAL A 149 9.96 -3.45 -17.99
N GLY A 150 10.45 -4.22 -17.03
CA GLY A 150 11.18 -5.46 -17.23
C GLY A 150 10.35 -6.70 -16.95
N ARG A 151 10.59 -7.76 -17.74
CA ARG A 151 9.85 -9.02 -17.64
C ARG A 151 10.77 -10.21 -17.87
N SER A 152 10.55 -11.28 -17.12
CA SER A 152 11.24 -12.56 -17.29
C SER A 152 10.24 -13.68 -17.49
N THR A 153 10.53 -14.57 -18.44
CA THR A 153 9.82 -15.83 -18.66
C THR A 153 10.74 -17.00 -18.35
N TYR A 154 10.18 -18.17 -18.04
CA TYR A 154 10.98 -19.34 -17.71
C TYR A 154 11.91 -19.73 -18.85
N SER A 155 13.18 -19.94 -18.52
CA SER A 155 14.17 -20.35 -19.51
C SER A 155 13.94 -21.79 -19.98
N ILE A 156 13.68 -21.94 -21.27
CA ILE A 156 13.58 -23.26 -21.94
C ILE A 156 14.95 -23.97 -21.96
N LEU A 157 16.06 -23.22 -21.86
CA LEU A 157 17.42 -23.75 -21.96
C LEU A 157 18.03 -24.14 -20.61
N ASN A 158 17.64 -23.46 -19.53
CA ASN A 158 18.17 -23.68 -18.17
C ASN A 158 17.11 -24.34 -17.27
N SER A 159 16.57 -25.49 -17.69
CA SER A 159 15.71 -26.34 -16.86
C SER A 159 14.53 -25.61 -16.18
N GLY A 160 13.95 -24.59 -16.82
CA GLY A 160 12.82 -23.84 -16.26
C GLY A 160 13.21 -22.80 -15.19
N SER A 161 14.46 -22.36 -15.12
CA SER A 161 14.86 -21.29 -14.20
C SER A 161 14.30 -19.93 -14.62
N CYS A 162 13.83 -19.10 -13.69
CA CYS A 162 13.44 -17.72 -13.94
C CYS A 162 14.68 -16.78 -13.93
N PRO A 163 15.03 -16.14 -15.06
CA PRO A 163 16.20 -15.25 -15.14
C PRO A 163 16.10 -14.03 -14.21
N ASP A 164 17.23 -13.60 -13.63
CA ASP A 164 17.30 -12.41 -12.77
C ASP A 164 16.91 -11.13 -13.52
N ALA A 165 16.40 -10.14 -12.77
CA ALA A 165 15.98 -8.85 -13.32
C ALA A 165 17.12 -8.16 -14.12
N SER A 166 18.34 -8.14 -13.57
CA SER A 166 19.52 -7.55 -14.20
C SER A 166 19.94 -8.19 -15.54
N SER A 167 19.46 -9.40 -15.81
CA SER A 167 19.74 -10.17 -17.02
C SER A 167 18.60 -10.16 -18.04
N SER A 168 17.47 -9.56 -17.68
CA SER A 168 16.23 -9.57 -18.45
C SER A 168 16.03 -8.23 -19.19
N PRO A 169 15.48 -8.23 -20.41
CA PRO A 169 15.25 -7.00 -21.15
C PRO A 169 14.17 -6.14 -20.48
N SER A 170 14.40 -4.83 -20.43
CA SER A 170 13.39 -3.82 -20.09
C SER A 170 12.90 -3.08 -21.34
N SER A 171 11.68 -2.55 -21.25
CA SER A 171 11.08 -1.70 -22.27
C SER A 171 10.74 -0.33 -21.67
N PRO A 172 11.16 0.76 -22.31
CA PRO A 172 10.83 2.09 -21.83
C PRO A 172 9.35 2.41 -22.06
N GLY A 173 8.85 3.33 -21.25
CA GLY A 173 7.48 3.76 -21.24
C GLY A 173 7.24 4.98 -20.36
N GLU A 174 5.97 5.33 -20.27
CA GLU A 174 5.44 6.41 -19.43
C GLU A 174 4.13 5.90 -18.82
N ALA A 175 3.79 6.34 -17.60
CA ALA A 175 2.53 5.96 -16.96
C ALA A 175 1.97 7.03 -16.05
N VAL A 176 0.64 7.16 -16.06
CA VAL A 176 -0.12 7.91 -15.08
C VAL A 176 -0.93 6.94 -14.23
N LEU A 177 -0.67 6.95 -12.93
CA LEU A 177 -1.35 6.11 -11.95
C LEU A 177 -2.14 7.01 -11.00
N THR A 178 -3.39 6.71 -10.70
CA THR A 178 -4.20 7.48 -9.76
C THR A 178 -4.87 6.56 -8.77
N THR A 179 -4.65 6.80 -7.48
CA THR A 179 -5.37 6.16 -6.39
C THR A 179 -6.37 7.14 -5.79
N ARG A 180 -7.58 6.66 -5.49
CA ARG A 180 -8.62 7.47 -4.82
C ARG A 180 -9.23 6.69 -3.66
N ARG A 181 -9.02 7.17 -2.44
CA ARG A 181 -9.49 6.55 -1.20
C ARG A 181 -10.59 7.40 -0.58
N TYR A 182 -11.64 6.75 -0.09
CA TYR A 182 -12.72 7.39 0.66
C TYR A 182 -12.73 6.87 2.10
N VAL A 183 -12.56 7.75 3.08
CA VAL A 183 -12.61 7.42 4.51
C VAL A 183 -13.87 8.02 5.12
N GLU A 184 -14.74 7.19 5.68
CA GLU A 184 -16.02 7.59 6.27
C GLU A 184 -15.82 8.49 7.49
N LEU A 185 -16.62 9.55 7.61
CA LEU A 185 -16.38 10.56 8.64
C LEU A 185 -16.49 10.04 10.08
N ARG A 186 -17.48 9.21 10.40
CA ARG A 186 -17.82 8.88 11.79
C ARG A 186 -16.97 7.75 12.36
N GLU A 187 -16.99 6.60 11.71
CA GLU A 187 -16.28 5.39 12.09
C GLU A 187 -14.83 5.37 11.57
N GLN A 188 -14.48 6.30 10.68
CA GLN A 188 -13.12 6.41 10.13
C GLN A 188 -12.67 5.15 9.38
N VAL A 189 -13.63 4.44 8.80
CA VAL A 189 -13.39 3.24 7.99
C VAL A 189 -13.15 3.61 6.53
N THR A 190 -12.27 2.87 5.86
CA THR A 190 -12.09 3.01 4.42
C THR A 190 -13.28 2.38 3.71
N MET A 191 -14.04 3.19 2.98
CA MET A 191 -15.22 2.75 2.24
C MET A 191 -14.84 2.07 0.94
N SER A 192 -13.90 2.69 0.21
CA SER A 192 -13.38 2.16 -1.04
C SER A 192 -12.02 2.74 -1.37
N THR A 193 -11.21 1.97 -2.09
CA THR A 193 -9.99 2.44 -2.73
C THR A 193 -10.06 2.11 -4.21
N GLY A 194 -10.12 3.15 -5.04
CA GLY A 194 -10.00 3.05 -6.50
C GLY A 194 -8.55 3.19 -6.93
N PHE A 195 -8.18 2.48 -7.99
CA PHE A 195 -6.93 2.62 -8.70
C PHE A 195 -7.23 2.68 -10.20
N ASP A 196 -6.79 3.75 -10.85
CA ASP A 196 -6.88 3.95 -12.30
C ASP A 196 -5.45 4.06 -12.84
N PHE A 197 -5.16 3.40 -13.96
CA PHE A 197 -3.86 3.55 -14.62
C PHE A 197 -4.01 3.72 -16.14
N SER A 198 -3.08 4.49 -16.71
CA SER A 198 -2.83 4.60 -18.13
C SER A 198 -1.32 4.54 -18.35
N ALA A 199 -0.85 3.66 -19.21
CA ALA A 199 0.57 3.48 -19.48
C ALA A 199 0.82 3.28 -20.96
N THR A 200 1.95 3.78 -21.45
CA THR A 200 2.47 3.46 -22.79
C THR A 200 3.81 2.78 -22.63
N VAL A 201 3.89 1.51 -23.01
CA VAL A 201 5.14 0.72 -22.92
C VAL A 201 5.45 0.15 -24.30
N ASP A 202 6.67 0.37 -24.79
CA ASP A 202 7.07 0.00 -26.16
C ASP A 202 6.07 0.51 -27.24
N ASN A 203 5.64 1.78 -27.10
CA ASN A 203 4.65 2.44 -27.95
C ASN A 203 3.26 1.76 -28.00
N LYS A 204 2.94 0.89 -27.06
CA LYS A 204 1.60 0.27 -26.93
C LYS A 204 0.87 0.85 -25.72
N PRO A 205 -0.37 1.34 -25.89
CA PRO A 205 -1.15 1.86 -24.79
C PRO A 205 -1.81 0.72 -23.98
N TYR A 206 -1.85 0.91 -22.67
CA TYR A 206 -2.53 0.06 -21.68
C TYR A 206 -3.33 0.95 -20.75
N GLU A 207 -4.56 0.56 -20.44
CA GLU A 207 -5.42 1.28 -19.51
C GLU A 207 -6.19 0.26 -18.66
N GLY A 208 -6.46 0.61 -17.43
CA GLY A 208 -7.26 -0.22 -16.55
C GLY A 208 -7.70 0.52 -15.30
N SER A 209 -8.65 -0.09 -14.60
CA SER A 209 -9.14 0.42 -13.33
C SER A 209 -9.52 -0.74 -12.42
N ALA A 210 -9.30 -0.56 -11.13
CA ALA A 210 -9.68 -1.48 -10.07
C ALA A 210 -10.34 -0.67 -8.94
N THR A 211 -11.28 -1.28 -8.23
CA THR A 211 -11.86 -0.67 -7.03
C THR A 211 -12.10 -1.76 -6.01
N THR A 212 -11.53 -1.58 -4.83
CA THR A 212 -11.76 -2.42 -3.68
C THR A 212 -12.69 -1.71 -2.70
N PHE A 213 -13.52 -2.49 -2.01
CA PHE A 213 -14.36 -2.03 -0.92
C PHE A 213 -13.91 -2.79 0.34
N ASP A 214 -13.98 -2.13 1.50
CA ASP A 214 -13.66 -2.73 2.82
C ASP A 214 -12.16 -2.95 3.13
N VAL A 215 -11.87 -3.67 4.23
CA VAL A 215 -10.53 -4.01 4.77
C VAL A 215 -9.67 -4.79 3.76
N GLY A 216 -8.50 -4.25 3.41
CA GLY A 216 -7.51 -4.89 2.52
C GLY A 216 -6.84 -3.94 1.52
N GLY A 217 -7.39 -2.74 1.31
CA GLY A 217 -6.76 -1.72 0.45
C GLY A 217 -6.52 -2.22 -0.99
N LEU A 218 -5.44 -1.74 -1.63
CA LEU A 218 -5.01 -2.19 -2.97
C LEU A 218 -4.14 -3.45 -2.93
N LEU A 219 -3.55 -3.77 -1.78
CA LEU A 219 -2.69 -4.93 -1.59
C LEU A 219 -3.47 -6.18 -1.14
N GLY A 220 -4.80 -6.06 -1.06
CA GLY A 220 -5.72 -7.16 -0.77
C GLY A 220 -5.41 -7.83 0.56
N SER A 221 -5.22 -9.15 0.52
CA SER A 221 -4.92 -9.96 1.70
C SER A 221 -3.58 -9.59 2.35
N LEU A 222 -2.63 -8.99 1.62
CA LEU A 222 -1.33 -8.64 2.19
C LEU A 222 -1.47 -7.59 3.30
N ASP A 223 -2.36 -6.60 3.15
CA ASP A 223 -2.61 -5.57 4.18
C ASP A 223 -3.42 -6.13 5.37
N VAL A 224 -4.12 -7.26 5.19
CA VAL A 224 -4.79 -7.99 6.28
C VAL A 224 -3.77 -8.71 7.16
N PHE A 225 -2.73 -9.29 6.55
CA PHE A 225 -1.69 -10.04 7.26
C PHE A 225 -0.54 -9.15 7.75
N LEU A 226 -0.25 -8.07 7.04
CA LEU A 226 0.80 -7.09 7.33
C LEU A 226 0.17 -5.69 7.41
N PRO A 227 -0.47 -5.37 8.55
CA PRO A 227 -1.19 -4.11 8.69
C PRO A 227 -0.29 -2.91 8.42
N GLY A 228 -0.71 -1.98 7.57
CA GLY A 228 0.04 -0.74 7.32
C GLY A 228 1.14 -0.87 6.28
N VAL A 229 1.26 -2.03 5.61
CA VAL A 229 2.17 -2.24 4.47
C VAL A 229 1.85 -1.29 3.31
N SER A 230 0.59 -0.87 3.15
CA SER A 230 0.21 0.11 2.12
C SER A 230 0.78 1.52 2.34
N MET A 231 1.24 1.85 3.56
CA MET A 231 1.85 3.15 3.88
C MET A 231 3.15 3.39 3.08
N MET A 232 3.74 2.33 2.54
CA MET A 232 4.97 2.40 1.75
C MET A 232 4.74 2.89 0.33
N LEU A 233 3.51 2.81 -0.18
CA LEU A 233 3.20 3.12 -1.57
C LEU A 233 3.11 4.61 -1.85
N GLN A 234 2.98 5.45 -0.82
CA GLN A 234 2.86 6.90 -0.95
C GLN A 234 3.56 7.62 0.20
N PRO A 235 3.79 8.94 0.10
CA PRO A 235 4.25 9.72 1.25
C PRO A 235 3.32 9.54 2.46
N ILE A 236 3.90 9.17 3.60
CA ILE A 236 3.16 8.86 4.82
C ILE A 236 2.52 10.10 5.42
N GLU A 237 1.26 9.99 5.84
CA GLU A 237 0.63 10.92 6.78
C GLU A 237 1.25 10.73 8.16
N LEU A 238 1.86 11.77 8.72
CA LEU A 238 2.57 11.68 10.00
C LEU A 238 1.62 11.25 11.14
N GLN A 239 0.36 11.69 11.13
CA GLN A 239 -0.62 11.27 12.14
C GLN A 239 -0.97 9.77 12.07
N ASP A 240 -0.86 9.13 10.91
CA ASP A 240 -1.08 7.69 10.80
C ASP A 240 -0.01 6.90 11.55
N LEU A 241 1.24 7.35 11.54
CA LEU A 241 2.37 6.69 12.19
C LEU A 241 2.56 7.11 13.65
N PHE A 242 2.43 8.41 13.95
CA PHE A 242 2.75 8.99 15.26
C PHE A 242 1.52 9.30 16.12
N ALA A 243 0.31 9.26 15.56
CA ALA A 243 -0.91 9.71 16.24
C ALA A 243 -0.73 11.12 16.84
N ASN A 244 -0.72 11.22 18.18
CA ASN A 244 -0.50 12.47 18.92
C ASN A 244 0.84 12.47 19.68
N ASP A 245 1.74 11.54 19.39
CA ASP A 245 3.04 11.48 20.03
C ASP A 245 3.92 12.65 19.58
N VAL A 246 4.73 13.16 20.52
CA VAL A 246 5.66 14.26 20.24
C VAL A 246 6.87 13.71 19.49
N ILE A 247 7.19 14.34 18.36
CA ILE A 247 8.36 14.06 17.55
C ILE A 247 9.52 14.88 18.11
N GLU A 248 10.39 14.22 18.85
CA GLU A 248 11.63 14.76 19.41
C GLU A 248 12.70 13.67 19.45
N GLU A 249 13.98 14.06 19.56
CA GLU A 249 15.09 13.11 19.59
C GLU A 249 14.89 12.01 20.64
N GLY A 250 14.97 10.74 20.20
CA GLY A 250 14.82 9.58 21.06
C GLY A 250 13.38 9.14 21.33
N ALA A 251 12.37 9.90 20.90
CA ALA A 251 10.98 9.44 20.92
C ALA A 251 10.81 8.17 20.07
N SER A 252 9.94 7.27 20.52
CA SER A 252 9.69 6.00 19.84
C SER A 252 8.27 5.50 20.12
N GLY A 253 7.72 4.73 19.19
CA GLY A 253 6.40 4.13 19.33
C GLY A 253 6.22 2.97 18.37
N GLU A 254 5.04 2.37 18.43
CA GLU A 254 4.64 1.29 17.54
C GLU A 254 3.17 1.48 17.17
N ARG A 255 2.86 1.48 15.86
CA ARG A 255 1.51 1.72 15.33
C ARG A 255 1.39 1.14 13.93
N LEU A 256 0.24 0.51 13.64
CA LEU A 256 -0.06 -0.10 12.34
C LEU A 256 1.09 -1.02 11.86
N GLY A 257 1.57 -1.94 12.71
CA GLY A 257 2.67 -2.84 12.35
C GLY A 257 4.07 -2.21 12.31
N TRP A 258 4.18 -0.88 12.36
CA TRP A 258 5.44 -0.16 12.27
C TRP A 258 5.96 0.27 13.64
N ARG A 259 7.17 -0.15 13.98
CA ARG A 259 7.94 0.39 15.10
C ARG A 259 8.80 1.53 14.59
N TRP A 260 8.69 2.70 15.22
CA TRP A 260 9.41 3.90 14.80
C TRP A 260 10.25 4.48 15.94
N ARG A 261 11.31 5.20 15.57
CA ARG A 261 12.16 5.94 16.48
C ARG A 261 12.71 7.20 15.81
N VAL A 262 12.60 8.33 16.50
CA VAL A 262 13.26 9.57 16.10
C VAL A 262 14.75 9.45 16.41
N VAL A 263 15.56 9.46 15.35
CA VAL A 263 17.01 9.30 15.41
C VAL A 263 17.66 10.60 15.90
N GLY A 264 17.14 11.73 15.45
CA GLY A 264 17.64 13.06 15.78
C GLY A 264 17.39 14.06 14.65
N ALA A 265 17.90 15.28 14.81
CA ALA A 265 17.81 16.28 13.76
C ALA A 265 18.76 15.96 12.60
N ASP A 266 18.27 16.16 11.38
CA ASP A 266 19.04 16.02 10.14
C ASP A 266 18.75 17.21 9.21
N THR A 267 19.55 17.38 8.16
CA THR A 267 19.43 18.50 7.22
C THR A 267 18.97 18.02 5.84
N LEU A 268 17.85 18.56 5.37
CA LEU A 268 17.31 18.38 4.02
C LEU A 268 17.67 19.61 3.17
N GLY A 269 18.90 19.64 2.63
CA GLY A 269 19.41 20.84 1.98
C GLY A 269 19.76 21.90 3.01
N ASP A 270 19.05 23.03 3.01
CA ASP A 270 19.27 24.13 3.98
C ASP A 270 18.36 24.04 5.21
N ASP A 271 17.24 23.31 5.10
CA ASP A 271 16.23 23.16 6.14
C ASP A 271 16.54 21.98 7.07
N LYS A 272 16.14 22.10 8.33
CA LYS A 272 16.31 21.04 9.33
C LYS A 272 15.01 20.27 9.50
N ALA A 273 15.10 18.95 9.64
CA ALA A 273 13.97 18.06 9.85
C ALA A 273 14.31 17.00 10.91
N TRP A 274 13.29 16.42 11.54
CA TRP A 274 13.48 15.23 12.37
C TRP A 274 13.66 14.02 11.47
N LYS A 275 14.78 13.30 11.61
CA LYS A 275 14.98 12.00 10.96
C LYS A 275 14.39 10.89 11.84
N ILE A 276 13.53 10.08 11.26
CA ILE A 276 12.87 8.94 11.89
C ILE A 276 13.26 7.67 11.12
N SER A 277 13.53 6.60 11.86
CA SER A 277 13.67 5.26 11.31
C SER A 277 12.45 4.43 11.74
N ALA A 278 11.85 3.71 10.80
CA ALA A 278 10.74 2.80 11.05
C ALA A 278 11.02 1.42 10.47
N THR A 279 10.55 0.37 11.16
CA THR A 279 10.70 -1.04 10.77
C THR A 279 9.40 -1.78 11.02
N HIS A 280 9.01 -2.64 10.08
CA HIS A 280 7.78 -3.43 10.22
C HIS A 280 8.01 -4.63 11.14
N VAL A 281 7.22 -4.72 12.21
CA VAL A 281 7.40 -5.69 13.30
C VAL A 281 7.05 -7.11 12.86
N ASP A 282 5.93 -7.27 12.14
CA ASP A 282 5.50 -8.60 11.72
C ASP A 282 6.42 -9.22 10.66
N ILE A 283 6.87 -8.43 9.66
CA ILE A 283 7.84 -8.89 8.66
C ILE A 283 9.14 -9.37 9.34
N GLU A 284 9.64 -8.62 10.32
CA GLU A 284 10.84 -9.01 11.09
C GLU A 284 10.58 -10.27 11.92
N SER A 285 9.51 -10.30 12.72
CA SER A 285 9.25 -11.37 13.69
C SER A 285 8.76 -12.69 13.08
N LEU A 286 8.09 -12.61 11.94
CA LEU A 286 7.62 -13.76 11.16
C LEU A 286 8.64 -14.22 10.12
N CYS A 287 9.84 -13.61 10.07
CA CYS A 287 10.90 -13.99 9.16
C CYS A 287 10.52 -13.87 7.67
N LEU A 288 9.68 -12.90 7.34
CA LEU A 288 9.18 -12.71 5.97
C LEU A 288 10.11 -11.85 5.11
N GLY A 289 11.25 -11.41 5.65
CA GLY A 289 12.21 -10.55 4.98
C GLY A 289 12.55 -9.31 5.81
N SER A 290 12.57 -8.13 5.18
CA SER A 290 12.86 -6.85 5.82
C SER A 290 12.01 -5.73 5.22
N ALA A 291 11.42 -4.89 6.06
CA ALA A 291 10.74 -3.68 5.60
C ALA A 291 11.12 -2.50 6.49
N THR A 292 11.75 -1.50 5.88
CA THR A 292 12.27 -0.33 6.58
C THR A 292 11.92 0.96 5.85
N MET A 293 11.75 2.02 6.63
CA MET A 293 11.58 3.37 6.11
C MET A 293 12.47 4.34 6.86
N GLU A 294 13.06 5.28 6.13
CA GLU A 294 13.59 6.51 6.73
C GLU A 294 12.67 7.67 6.35
N ILE A 295 12.25 8.44 7.34
CA ILE A 295 11.29 9.54 7.19
C ILE A 295 11.94 10.80 7.71
N TRP A 296 11.75 11.91 7.00
CA TRP A 296 12.08 13.24 7.45
C TRP A 296 10.80 14.05 7.62
N ALA A 297 10.59 14.56 8.81
CA ALA A 297 9.37 15.27 9.20
C ALA A 297 9.65 16.72 9.62
N GLU A 298 8.75 17.62 9.22
CA GLU A 298 8.75 19.05 9.54
C GLU A 298 7.39 19.45 10.13
N GLU A 299 7.37 20.41 11.06
CA GLU A 299 6.19 20.75 11.88
C GLU A 299 4.95 21.12 11.08
N ASP A 300 5.11 21.88 9.99
CA ASP A 300 3.99 22.41 9.20
C ASP A 300 3.54 21.47 8.06
N ASN A 301 4.19 20.31 7.90
CA ASN A 301 3.87 19.32 6.88
C ASN A 301 3.14 18.12 7.50
N PRO A 302 1.85 17.89 7.18
CA PRO A 302 1.13 16.73 7.70
C PRO A 302 1.61 15.39 7.08
N TRP A 303 2.38 15.46 5.99
CA TRP A 303 3.03 14.30 5.36
C TRP A 303 4.54 14.31 5.58
N ALA A 304 5.20 13.18 5.31
CA ALA A 304 6.65 13.10 5.23
C ALA A 304 7.22 14.11 4.19
N THR A 305 8.15 14.97 4.60
CA THR A 305 8.86 15.89 3.67
C THR A 305 9.81 15.10 2.77
N GLN A 306 10.46 14.07 3.31
CA GLN A 306 11.17 13.07 2.52
C GLN A 306 10.94 11.69 3.15
N GLN A 307 10.88 10.66 2.32
CA GLN A 307 10.73 9.27 2.75
C GLN A 307 11.53 8.37 1.82
N THR A 308 12.28 7.42 2.38
CA THR A 308 12.85 6.29 1.64
C THR A 308 12.22 5.00 2.13
N VAL A 309 11.96 4.09 1.20
CA VAL A 309 11.34 2.79 1.42
C VAL A 309 12.29 1.73 0.88
N ASP A 310 12.61 0.75 1.71
CA ASP A 310 13.43 -0.42 1.36
C ASP A 310 12.75 -1.66 1.96
N VAL A 311 12.18 -2.48 1.09
CA VAL A 311 11.31 -3.61 1.42
C VAL A 311 11.69 -4.80 0.57
N ILE A 312 11.82 -5.94 1.23
CA ILE A 312 11.99 -7.25 0.63
C ILE A 312 11.10 -8.19 1.43
N ILE A 313 10.15 -8.83 0.75
CA ILE A 313 9.28 -9.85 1.32
C ILE A 313 9.48 -11.14 0.50
N SER A 314 9.83 -12.23 1.18
CA SER A 314 10.04 -13.53 0.55
C SER A 314 9.65 -14.64 1.52
N ASN A 315 9.21 -15.77 0.97
CA ASN A 315 8.96 -16.98 1.73
C ASN A 315 10.09 -18.03 1.61
N ASP A 316 11.14 -17.75 0.84
CA ASP A 316 12.19 -18.74 0.53
C ASP A 316 13.19 -19.01 1.68
N GLY A 317 13.01 -18.34 2.83
CA GLY A 317 13.84 -18.49 4.02
C GLY A 317 15.30 -18.03 3.86
N SER A 318 15.68 -17.50 2.69
CA SER A 318 17.07 -17.16 2.35
C SER A 318 17.55 -15.86 2.99
N LEU A 319 16.62 -15.03 3.45
CA LEU A 319 16.87 -13.66 3.89
C LEU A 319 17.29 -13.55 5.37
N GLN A 320 17.21 -14.61 6.19
CA GLN A 320 17.57 -14.55 7.61
C GLN A 320 18.21 -15.84 8.16
N ASP A 321 19.41 -15.73 8.76
CA ASP A 321 20.20 -16.85 9.28
C ASP A 321 19.68 -17.45 10.62
N SER A 322 18.67 -16.84 11.26
CA SER A 322 18.29 -17.16 12.65
C SER A 322 16.79 -17.34 12.88
N CYS A 323 16.05 -17.80 11.87
CA CYS A 323 14.62 -17.99 11.98
C CYS A 323 14.25 -19.25 12.77
N SER A 324 13.14 -19.15 13.51
CA SER A 324 12.59 -20.31 14.21
C SER A 324 11.81 -21.17 13.20
N PRO A 325 11.86 -22.52 13.30
CA PRO A 325 11.12 -23.38 12.38
C PRO A 325 9.60 -23.17 12.38
N LEU A 326 9.05 -22.58 13.46
CA LEU A 326 7.63 -22.25 13.55
C LEU A 326 7.29 -20.96 12.77
N SER A 327 8.22 -20.00 12.72
CA SER A 327 8.06 -18.76 11.94
C SER A 327 8.13 -19.05 10.45
N GLU A 328 9.08 -19.89 10.02
CA GLU A 328 9.21 -20.34 8.63
C GLU A 328 7.93 -21.04 8.14
N ALA A 329 7.40 -21.99 8.93
CA ALA A 329 6.16 -22.67 8.59
C ALA A 329 4.91 -21.77 8.53
N PHE A 330 4.94 -20.59 9.20
CA PHE A 330 3.87 -19.60 9.10
C PHE A 330 4.01 -18.76 7.82
N GLY A 331 5.24 -18.38 7.45
CA GLY A 331 5.53 -17.70 6.18
C GLY A 331 5.07 -18.52 4.98
N ASP A 332 5.40 -19.81 4.94
CA ASP A 332 4.98 -20.76 3.89
C ASP A 332 3.46 -20.92 3.78
N TYR A 333 2.73 -20.70 4.88
CA TYR A 333 1.27 -20.83 4.91
C TYR A 333 0.54 -19.56 4.47
N VAL A 334 1.13 -18.39 4.70
CA VAL A 334 0.46 -17.08 4.54
C VAL A 334 0.92 -16.34 3.28
N LEU A 335 2.19 -16.47 2.90
CA LEU A 335 2.73 -15.80 1.72
C LEU A 335 2.78 -16.75 0.51
N PRO A 336 2.50 -16.24 -0.70
CA PRO A 336 2.74 -16.99 -1.91
C PRO A 336 4.24 -17.26 -2.10
N GLU A 337 4.57 -18.28 -2.89
CA GLU A 337 5.96 -18.51 -3.33
C GLU A 337 6.49 -17.32 -4.14
N GLY A 338 7.76 -16.99 -3.94
CA GLY A 338 8.46 -15.93 -4.65
C GLY A 338 8.87 -14.78 -3.75
N GLU A 339 9.12 -13.64 -4.38
CA GLU A 339 9.66 -12.44 -3.75
C GLU A 339 8.94 -11.18 -4.26
N LEU A 340 8.71 -10.25 -3.33
CA LEU A 340 8.20 -8.91 -3.54
C LEU A 340 9.19 -7.88 -2.97
N GLU A 341 9.67 -6.98 -3.81
CA GLU A 341 10.59 -5.90 -3.43
C GLU A 341 9.98 -4.52 -3.72
N LEU A 342 10.25 -3.54 -2.84
CA LEU A 342 9.95 -2.12 -3.06
C LEU A 342 11.12 -1.25 -2.60
N HIS A 343 11.67 -0.47 -3.52
CA HIS A 343 12.84 0.39 -3.35
C HIS A 343 12.63 1.76 -3.99
N HIS A 344 12.06 2.70 -3.25
CA HIS A 344 11.81 4.06 -3.77
C HIS A 344 11.94 5.14 -2.71
N ALA A 345 12.01 6.37 -3.20
CA ALA A 345 12.03 7.56 -2.38
C ALA A 345 10.99 8.57 -2.86
N PHE A 346 10.37 9.24 -1.88
CA PHE A 346 9.52 10.40 -2.07
C PHE A 346 10.20 11.63 -1.52
N LYS A 347 10.05 12.76 -2.21
CA LYS A 347 10.50 14.05 -1.69
C LYS A 347 9.49 15.14 -2.04
N SER A 348 8.94 15.76 -1.01
CA SER A 348 8.04 16.91 -1.14
C SER A 348 8.73 18.04 -1.89
N THR A 349 8.00 18.67 -2.80
CA THR A 349 8.45 19.85 -3.54
C THR A 349 7.61 21.07 -3.21
N LYS A 350 6.32 20.87 -2.90
CA LYS A 350 5.41 21.95 -2.58
C LYS A 350 4.24 21.45 -1.75
N LEU A 351 3.92 22.20 -0.70
CA LEU A 351 2.77 21.97 0.16
C LEU A 351 1.83 23.18 0.08
N THR A 352 0.54 22.91 -0.10
CA THR A 352 -0.52 23.91 0.06
C THR A 352 -1.46 23.41 1.15
N ARG A 353 -1.63 24.19 2.21
CA ARG A 353 -2.53 23.83 3.31
C ARG A 353 -3.95 24.33 3.05
N GLY A 354 -4.91 23.47 3.32
CA GLY A 354 -6.33 23.76 3.39
C GLY A 354 -6.70 24.60 4.60
N SER A 355 -7.97 25.02 4.64
CA SER A 355 -8.46 25.98 5.64
C SER A 355 -9.09 25.33 6.87
N LYS A 356 -9.62 24.11 6.72
CA LYS A 356 -10.44 23.44 7.74
C LYS A 356 -9.96 22.01 7.98
N VAL A 357 -9.66 21.69 9.24
CA VAL A 357 -9.31 20.33 9.69
C VAL A 357 -10.43 19.34 9.33
N LEU A 358 -10.03 18.10 8.99
CA LEU A 358 -10.98 17.04 8.65
C LEU A 358 -12.00 16.81 9.77
N ASP A 359 -13.23 16.48 9.36
CA ASP A 359 -14.34 16.19 10.27
C ASP A 359 -14.37 14.72 10.74
N LEU A 360 -13.21 14.06 10.80
CA LEU A 360 -13.09 12.67 11.26
C LEU A 360 -13.60 12.54 12.70
N GLY A 361 -14.33 11.45 12.96
CA GLY A 361 -15.07 11.19 14.19
C GLY A 361 -16.42 11.91 14.33
N LYS A 362 -16.84 12.77 13.38
CA LYS A 362 -18.12 13.49 13.48
C LYS A 362 -19.29 12.70 12.91
N ASP A 363 -20.43 12.81 13.58
CA ASP A 363 -21.70 12.25 13.13
C ASP A 363 -22.38 13.14 12.08
N TYR A 364 -23.27 12.56 11.27
CA TYR A 364 -24.02 13.26 10.23
C TYR A 364 -25.41 12.64 10.04
N SER A 365 -26.38 13.48 9.66
CA SER A 365 -27.80 13.14 9.74
C SER A 365 -28.29 12.19 8.64
N ILE A 366 -27.66 12.22 7.46
CA ILE A 366 -27.99 11.37 6.32
C ILE A 366 -27.34 9.99 6.36
N ARG A 367 -26.55 9.68 7.40
CA ARG A 367 -25.81 8.42 7.50
C ARG A 367 -26.74 7.22 7.29
N PRO A 368 -26.47 6.35 6.31
CA PRO A 368 -27.27 5.16 6.07
C PRO A 368 -27.35 4.28 7.32
N ARG A 369 -28.56 3.83 7.66
CA ARG A 369 -28.79 2.93 8.80
C ARG A 369 -28.69 1.49 8.34
N ALA A 370 -28.16 0.61 9.18
CA ALA A 370 -28.00 -0.82 8.87
C ALA A 370 -29.30 -1.48 8.36
N ASN A 371 -30.46 -1.10 8.88
CA ASN A 371 -31.76 -1.63 8.45
C ASN A 371 -32.24 -1.12 7.07
N LEU A 372 -31.61 -0.08 6.52
CA LEU A 372 -31.89 0.48 5.19
C LEU A 372 -30.86 0.01 4.15
N LEU A 373 -29.74 -0.57 4.59
CA LEU A 373 -28.69 -1.16 3.75
C LEU A 373 -28.91 -2.66 3.50
N ALA A 374 -29.88 -3.27 4.18
CA ALA A 374 -30.27 -4.64 3.93
C ALA A 374 -30.74 -4.78 2.47
N ILE A 375 -30.20 -5.78 1.77
CA ILE A 375 -30.66 -6.17 0.43
C ILE A 375 -32.15 -6.48 0.53
N ASP A 376 -32.96 -6.11 -0.47
CA ASP A 376 -34.39 -6.45 -0.47
C ASP A 376 -34.56 -7.98 -0.35
N ASP A 377 -35.47 -8.45 0.50
CA ASP A 377 -35.74 -9.89 0.71
C ASP A 377 -36.07 -10.62 -0.61
N THR A 378 -36.53 -9.90 -1.64
CA THR A 378 -36.79 -10.44 -2.99
C THR A 378 -35.54 -10.61 -3.85
N LEU A 379 -34.46 -9.90 -3.52
CA LEU A 379 -33.13 -10.01 -4.14
C LEU A 379 -32.19 -10.87 -3.31
N GLN A 380 -32.52 -11.11 -2.04
CA GLN A 380 -31.85 -12.12 -1.23
C GLN A 380 -32.20 -13.51 -1.77
N GLU A 381 -31.19 -14.31 -2.07
CA GLU A 381 -31.39 -15.74 -2.26
C GLU A 381 -31.37 -16.42 -0.91
N ASP A 382 -32.43 -17.16 -0.58
CA ASP A 382 -32.49 -17.95 0.64
C ASP A 382 -31.55 -19.15 0.51
N TRP A 383 -30.34 -19.01 1.04
CA TRP A 383 -29.34 -20.09 1.18
C TRP A 383 -29.86 -21.27 2.00
N ALA A 384 -31.03 -21.13 2.66
CA ALA A 384 -31.65 -22.13 3.49
C ALA A 384 -32.95 -22.72 2.93
N ALA A 385 -33.33 -22.43 1.68
CA ALA A 385 -34.68 -22.80 1.21
C ALA A 385 -34.93 -24.33 1.20
N GLN A 386 -36.06 -24.69 1.82
CA GLN A 386 -36.69 -25.98 2.12
C GLN A 386 -36.06 -26.90 3.18
N GLU A 387 -34.73 -26.98 3.34
CA GLU A 387 -34.13 -27.75 4.46
C GLU A 387 -32.97 -27.05 5.20
N GLY A 388 -32.45 -25.92 4.72
CA GLY A 388 -31.38 -25.18 5.43
C GLY A 388 -29.96 -25.71 5.26
N ILE A 389 -29.62 -26.36 4.13
CA ILE A 389 -28.43 -27.25 4.09
C ILE A 389 -27.53 -27.09 2.84
N HIS A 390 -27.86 -26.25 1.85
CA HIS A 390 -27.01 -25.99 0.68
C HIS A 390 -27.40 -24.72 -0.11
N PRO A 391 -26.47 -24.13 -0.91
CA PRO A 391 -26.78 -23.06 -1.85
C PRO A 391 -27.90 -23.45 -2.85
N PRO A 392 -28.73 -22.49 -3.30
CA PRO A 392 -29.82 -22.76 -4.24
C PRO A 392 -29.28 -23.11 -5.63
N ASP A 393 -29.35 -24.40 -5.98
CA ASP A 393 -29.11 -24.85 -7.36
C ASP A 393 -30.37 -24.66 -8.22
N LYS A 394 -30.27 -23.79 -9.23
CA LYS A 394 -31.34 -23.50 -10.21
C LYS A 394 -31.21 -24.31 -11.50
N SER A 395 -30.36 -25.33 -11.56
CA SER A 395 -30.19 -26.17 -12.75
C SER A 395 -31.45 -27.03 -13.01
N GLU A 396 -32.03 -26.92 -14.21
CA GLU A 396 -33.28 -27.62 -14.56
C GLU A 396 -33.07 -29.04 -15.09
N SER A 397 -31.83 -29.44 -15.40
CA SER A 397 -31.52 -30.78 -15.92
C SER A 397 -30.05 -31.15 -15.72
N ARG A 398 -29.81 -32.36 -15.18
CA ARG A 398 -28.49 -32.96 -15.06
C ARG A 398 -28.44 -34.18 -15.99
N THR A 399 -27.84 -34.01 -17.16
CA THR A 399 -27.73 -35.05 -18.22
C THR A 399 -26.67 -36.11 -17.93
N HIS A 400 -25.90 -35.93 -16.86
CA HIS A 400 -24.82 -36.83 -16.41
C HIS A 400 -25.12 -37.37 -15.01
N THR A 401 -24.65 -38.57 -14.68
CA THR A 401 -24.78 -39.14 -13.33
C THR A 401 -23.86 -38.40 -12.35
N LEU A 402 -24.12 -38.52 -11.04
CA LEU A 402 -23.23 -37.95 -10.01
C LEU A 402 -21.79 -38.45 -10.19
N GLU A 403 -21.58 -39.74 -10.46
CA GLU A 403 -20.23 -40.28 -10.69
C GLU A 403 -19.52 -39.66 -11.88
N LYS A 404 -20.26 -39.42 -12.97
CA LYS A 404 -19.69 -38.83 -14.17
C LYS A 404 -19.38 -37.34 -13.97
N ALA A 405 -20.13 -36.66 -13.11
CA ALA A 405 -19.83 -35.30 -12.70
C ALA A 405 -18.67 -35.23 -11.69
N MET A 406 -18.57 -36.17 -10.76
CA MET A 406 -17.43 -36.30 -9.84
C MET A 406 -16.11 -36.54 -10.58
N GLN A 407 -16.13 -37.21 -11.73
CA GLN A 407 -14.95 -37.33 -12.60
C GLN A 407 -14.44 -35.97 -13.13
N CYS A 408 -15.25 -34.91 -13.12
CA CYS A 408 -14.79 -33.56 -13.44
C CYS A 408 -14.01 -32.91 -12.28
N PHE A 409 -14.05 -33.48 -11.07
CA PHE A 409 -13.29 -33.01 -9.92
C PHE A 409 -11.89 -33.62 -9.86
N ASP A 410 -11.67 -34.79 -10.48
CA ASP A 410 -10.44 -35.58 -10.37
C ASP A 410 -9.22 -35.02 -11.17
N TYR A 411 -9.27 -33.78 -11.67
CA TYR A 411 -8.12 -33.19 -12.38
C TYR A 411 -7.91 -31.69 -12.13
N ILE A 412 -6.66 -31.31 -11.88
CA ILE A 412 -6.19 -29.93 -11.80
C ILE A 412 -6.45 -29.25 -13.16
N GLY A 413 -7.13 -28.10 -13.16
CA GLY A 413 -7.54 -27.38 -14.39
C GLY A 413 -8.88 -27.83 -15.00
N GLY A 414 -9.73 -28.49 -14.21
CA GLY A 414 -11.06 -28.92 -14.67
C GLY A 414 -12.13 -27.85 -14.77
N GLN A 415 -13.25 -28.21 -15.41
CA GLN A 415 -14.41 -27.33 -15.62
C GLN A 415 -15.10 -26.90 -14.30
N ALA A 416 -14.64 -27.39 -13.14
CA ALA A 416 -15.08 -27.04 -11.80
C ALA A 416 -13.89 -26.60 -10.92
N SER A 417 -13.06 -25.68 -11.44
CA SER A 417 -11.81 -25.23 -10.81
C SER A 417 -11.95 -24.78 -9.36
N GLY A 418 -13.04 -24.08 -9.01
CA GLY A 418 -13.29 -23.61 -7.64
C GLY A 418 -13.51 -24.75 -6.63
N ALA A 419 -14.20 -25.82 -7.03
CA ALA A 419 -14.41 -26.94 -6.13
C ALA A 419 -13.16 -27.82 -5.97
N ASN A 420 -12.32 -27.92 -7.02
CA ASN A 420 -11.03 -28.61 -6.94
C ASN A 420 -10.07 -27.86 -6.02
N ALA A 421 -9.96 -26.54 -6.22
CA ALA A 421 -9.17 -25.67 -5.35
C ALA A 421 -9.63 -25.78 -3.88
N ALA A 422 -10.93 -25.81 -3.63
CA ALA A 422 -11.48 -26.00 -2.28
C ALA A 422 -11.08 -27.36 -1.68
N LEU A 423 -11.21 -28.46 -2.42
CA LEU A 423 -10.89 -29.80 -1.93
C LEU A 423 -9.38 -30.03 -1.72
N ASP A 424 -8.55 -29.39 -2.54
CA ASP A 424 -7.09 -29.45 -2.40
C ASP A 424 -6.61 -28.61 -1.20
N ASN A 425 -7.31 -27.52 -0.86
CA ASN A 425 -6.99 -26.61 0.25
C ASN A 425 -7.76 -26.94 1.55
N SER A 426 -7.75 -28.23 1.94
CA SER A 426 -8.38 -28.72 3.18
C SER A 426 -9.91 -28.55 3.28
N GLY A 427 -10.56 -28.13 2.21
CA GLY A 427 -12.01 -28.17 2.08
C GLY A 427 -12.52 -29.59 1.95
N TYR A 428 -13.83 -29.75 2.04
CA TYR A 428 -14.46 -31.07 1.98
C TYR A 428 -15.84 -30.99 1.35
N ILE A 429 -16.27 -32.12 0.78
CA ILE A 429 -17.65 -32.26 0.35
C ILE A 429 -18.53 -32.29 1.60
N TRP A 430 -19.31 -31.22 1.78
CA TRP A 430 -20.26 -31.09 2.89
C TRP A 430 -21.42 -32.05 2.70
N ARG A 431 -21.95 -32.14 1.48
CA ARG A 431 -23.08 -33.01 1.16
C ARG A 431 -23.16 -33.36 -0.31
N ALA A 432 -23.53 -34.61 -0.59
CA ALA A 432 -23.96 -35.06 -1.90
C ALA A 432 -25.34 -35.73 -1.80
N ILE A 433 -26.26 -35.38 -2.68
CA ILE A 433 -27.57 -36.01 -2.86
C ILE A 433 -27.55 -36.71 -4.21
N ASP A 434 -28.02 -37.95 -4.27
CA ASP A 434 -28.17 -38.70 -5.52
C ASP A 434 -29.50 -39.48 -5.51
N ASP A 435 -30.43 -39.04 -6.35
CA ASP A 435 -31.72 -39.66 -6.58
C ASP A 435 -31.81 -40.20 -8.02
N ARG A 436 -31.89 -41.53 -8.09
CA ARG A 436 -32.00 -42.30 -9.33
C ARG A 436 -33.39 -42.91 -9.55
N SER A 437 -34.38 -42.49 -8.78
CA SER A 437 -35.72 -43.08 -8.81
C SER A 437 -36.54 -42.71 -10.06
N GLY A 438 -36.10 -41.71 -10.84
CA GLY A 438 -36.75 -41.22 -12.07
C GLY A 438 -36.06 -41.60 -13.39
N THR A 439 -36.60 -41.13 -14.51
CA THR A 439 -36.03 -41.33 -15.86
C THR A 439 -34.83 -40.43 -16.16
N ALA A 440 -34.55 -39.46 -15.29
CA ALA A 440 -33.39 -38.59 -15.33
C ALA A 440 -32.69 -38.65 -13.97
N THR A 441 -31.36 -38.58 -13.97
CA THR A 441 -30.55 -38.50 -12.75
C THR A 441 -30.73 -37.14 -12.10
N LYS A 442 -31.08 -37.11 -10.82
CA LYS A 442 -31.13 -35.88 -10.01
C LYS A 442 -30.12 -36.01 -8.90
N TRP A 443 -29.11 -35.16 -8.89
CA TRP A 443 -28.12 -35.15 -7.84
C TRP A 443 -27.80 -33.71 -7.46
N ASN A 444 -27.19 -33.46 -6.31
CA ASN A 444 -26.57 -32.18 -5.95
C ASN A 444 -25.29 -32.43 -5.14
N VAL A 445 -24.28 -31.57 -5.26
CA VAL A 445 -23.05 -31.64 -4.47
C VAL A 445 -22.75 -30.25 -3.96
N SER A 446 -22.46 -30.14 -2.67
CA SER A 446 -21.99 -28.91 -2.05
C SER A 446 -20.65 -29.17 -1.36
N TRP A 447 -19.76 -28.20 -1.47
CA TRP A 447 -18.41 -28.26 -0.91
C TRP A 447 -18.14 -27.02 -0.07
N VAL A 448 -17.36 -27.23 0.98
CA VAL A 448 -16.89 -26.16 1.86
C VAL A 448 -15.41 -25.95 1.56
N ALA A 449 -15.04 -24.71 1.27
CA ALA A 449 -13.66 -24.28 1.18
C ALA A 449 -13.20 -23.69 2.52
N ALA A 450 -11.88 -23.64 2.73
CA ALA A 450 -11.31 -22.93 3.88
C ALA A 450 -11.34 -21.39 3.70
N ASP A 451 -11.60 -20.93 2.48
CA ASP A 451 -11.80 -19.53 2.08
C ASP A 451 -13.28 -19.28 1.67
N ASP A 452 -13.55 -18.10 1.08
CA ASP A 452 -14.89 -17.68 0.67
C ASP A 452 -15.38 -18.32 -0.65
N THR A 453 -14.73 -19.38 -1.14
CA THR A 453 -15.06 -20.03 -2.44
C THR A 453 -15.94 -21.29 -2.33
N ALA A 454 -16.63 -21.46 -1.20
CA ALA A 454 -17.60 -22.56 -1.00
C ALA A 454 -18.78 -22.50 -2.01
N GLY A 455 -19.37 -23.65 -2.35
CA GLY A 455 -20.41 -23.76 -3.39
C GLY A 455 -21.32 -24.97 -3.33
#